data_AF-A0A524HB78-F1
#
_entry.id   AF-A0A524HB78-F1
#
_cell.length_a   1.000
_cell.length_b   1.000
_cell.length_c   1.000
_cell.angle_alpha   90.00
_cell.angle_beta   90.00
_cell.angle_gamma   90.00
#
_symmetry.space_group_name_H-M   'P 1'
#
loop_
_entity.id
_entity.type
_entity.pdbx_description
1 polymer ?
#
loop_
_entity_poly.entity_id
_entity_poly.type
_entity_poly.pdbx_seq_one_letter_code
_entity_poly.pdbx_strand_id
1 'polypeptide(L)'
;MDFHKDIIRIDCKSELERICTFIQQEVRAMKRDGIVIGLSGGIDSALCAALCVEALGKDKVFGLILPEKESNPVSAEYAGKHAGKMGIETETVDITPTLEAFGTYRKRDDVIRGVFPEYDSDSRSKITLPADLLSKDSLNFFTLKIDDGKGNVKSARLNKKALNGIVAATDSKQRTRMMHLYYYAEMKNYIVCGTTN
;
A
#
# COMPACT_ATOMS: atom_id res chain seq x y z
N MET A 1 26.91 18.72 3.33
CA MET A 1 25.55 19.29 3.50
C MET A 1 25.59 20.18 4.71
N ASP A 2 25.37 21.48 4.54
CA ASP A 2 25.36 22.43 5.65
C ASP A 2 24.00 22.43 6.33
N PHE A 3 23.97 22.01 7.59
CA PHE A 3 22.77 22.01 8.42
C PHE A 3 22.39 23.44 8.80
N HIS A 4 21.21 23.87 8.36
CA HIS A 4 20.63 25.17 8.67
C HIS A 4 19.11 25.01 8.83
N LYS A 5 18.46 25.97 9.50
CA LYS A 5 17.03 25.88 9.88
C LYS A 5 16.08 25.67 8.71
N ASP A 6 16.49 26.09 7.52
CA ASP A 6 15.70 26.01 6.30
C ASP A 6 15.92 24.72 5.50
N ILE A 7 16.79 23.80 5.94
CA ILE A 7 17.08 22.56 5.21
C ILE A 7 15.85 21.64 5.04
N ILE A 8 14.81 21.82 5.86
CA ILE A 8 13.55 21.08 5.82
C ILE A 8 12.48 21.82 4.98
N ARG A 9 12.77 23.06 4.54
CA ARG A 9 11.83 23.81 3.69
C ARG A 9 11.88 23.26 2.27
N ILE A 10 10.78 22.68 1.85
CA ILE A 10 10.58 22.17 0.50
C ILE A 10 10.04 23.29 -0.37
N ASP A 11 10.76 23.66 -1.43
CA ASP A 11 10.21 24.45 -2.52
C ASP A 11 9.37 23.54 -3.42
N CYS A 12 8.06 23.54 -3.22
CA CYS A 12 7.14 22.67 -3.95
C CYS A 12 7.21 22.86 -5.48
N LYS A 13 7.52 24.07 -5.96
CA LYS A 13 7.58 24.33 -7.41
C LYS A 13 8.86 23.74 -8.00
N SER A 14 9.99 23.97 -7.34
CA SER A 14 11.27 23.40 -7.77
C SER A 14 11.25 21.87 -7.71
N GLU A 15 10.67 21.29 -6.65
CA GLU A 15 10.53 19.84 -6.54
C GLU A 15 9.58 19.25 -7.59
N LEU A 16 8.48 19.94 -7.91
CA LEU A 16 7.58 19.52 -8.99
C LEU A 16 8.34 19.43 -10.32
N GLU A 17 9.07 20.48 -10.70
CA GLU A 17 9.86 20.52 -11.93
C GLU A 17 10.93 19.41 -11.96
N ARG A 18 11.62 19.21 -10.83
CA ARG A 18 12.65 18.16 -10.67
C ARG A 18 12.07 16.76 -10.84
N ILE A 19 10.95 16.47 -10.17
CA ILE A 19 10.31 15.15 -10.19
C ILE A 19 9.68 14.87 -11.57
N CYS A 20 9.02 15.85 -12.19
CA CYS A 20 8.47 15.69 -13.55
C CYS A 20 9.57 15.41 -14.57
N THR A 21 10.71 16.11 -14.46
CA THR A 21 11.88 15.87 -15.32
C THR A 21 12.42 14.46 -15.13
N PHE A 22 12.56 14.00 -13.88
CA PHE A 22 12.97 12.64 -13.57
C PHE A 22 12.01 11.60 -14.19
N ILE A 23 10.70 11.75 -14.00
CA ILE A 23 9.69 10.85 -14.56
C ILE A 23 9.83 10.74 -16.09
N GLN A 24 9.96 11.87 -16.78
CA GLN A 24 10.14 11.91 -18.23
C GLN A 24 11.43 11.20 -18.68
N GLN A 25 12.52 11.38 -17.93
CA GLN A 25 13.81 10.75 -18.23
C GLN A 25 13.75 9.23 -18.06
N GLU A 26 13.17 8.74 -16.97
CA GLU A 26 13.05 7.30 -16.70
C GLU A 26 12.21 6.58 -17.77
N VAL A 27 11.05 7.14 -18.13
CA VAL A 27 10.19 6.57 -19.19
C VAL A 27 10.93 6.50 -20.53
N ARG A 28 11.67 7.57 -20.90
CA ARG A 28 12.46 7.61 -22.13
C ARG A 28 13.65 6.63 -22.09
N ALA A 29 14.37 6.57 -20.98
CA ALA A 29 15.53 5.70 -20.81
C ALA A 29 15.13 4.22 -20.91
N MET A 30 13.99 3.85 -20.32
CA MET A 30 13.45 2.49 -20.39
C MET A 30 12.70 2.18 -21.69
N LYS A 31 12.57 3.16 -22.60
CA LYS A 31 11.85 3.02 -23.89
C LYS A 31 10.41 2.52 -23.72
N ARG A 32 9.70 3.07 -22.73
CA ARG A 32 8.30 2.77 -22.45
C ARG A 32 7.40 3.92 -22.88
N ASP A 33 6.12 3.62 -23.07
CA ASP A 33 5.15 4.55 -23.66
C ASP A 33 4.35 5.35 -22.61
N GLY A 34 4.43 4.94 -21.33
CA GLY A 34 3.67 5.55 -20.24
C GLY A 34 3.90 4.88 -18.89
N ILE A 35 2.97 5.10 -17.96
CA ILE A 35 3.04 4.67 -16.56
C ILE A 35 1.77 3.93 -16.14
N VAL A 36 1.95 2.80 -15.45
CA VAL A 36 0.91 2.14 -14.66
C VAL A 36 1.13 2.46 -13.18
N ILE A 37 0.06 2.81 -12.46
CA ILE A 37 0.12 3.13 -11.03
C ILE A 37 -1.03 2.48 -10.24
N GLY A 38 -0.72 1.97 -9.06
CA GLY A 38 -1.72 1.48 -8.12
C GLY A 38 -2.36 2.61 -7.32
N LEU A 39 -3.69 2.71 -7.33
CA LEU A 39 -4.45 3.70 -6.59
C LEU A 39 -5.10 3.07 -5.35
N SER A 40 -4.61 3.46 -4.17
CA SER A 40 -5.06 2.90 -2.88
C SER A 40 -6.10 3.76 -2.16
N GLY A 41 -6.40 4.95 -2.67
CA GLY A 41 -7.17 5.99 -1.96
C GLY A 41 -6.35 6.77 -0.92
N GLY A 42 -5.06 6.46 -0.77
CA GLY A 42 -4.11 7.19 0.07
C GLY A 42 -3.42 8.35 -0.65
N ILE A 43 -2.89 9.28 0.15
CA ILE A 43 -2.24 10.52 -0.33
C ILE A 43 -1.03 10.25 -1.21
N ASP A 44 -0.22 9.24 -0.89
CA ASP A 44 1.02 8.95 -1.63
C ASP A 44 0.72 8.53 -3.07
N SER A 45 -0.20 7.58 -3.26
CA SER A 45 -0.63 7.16 -4.60
C SER A 45 -1.34 8.28 -5.35
N ALA A 46 -2.08 9.14 -4.66
CA ALA A 46 -2.76 10.27 -5.29
C ALA A 46 -1.78 11.33 -5.80
N LEU A 47 -0.77 11.67 -5.00
CA LEU A 47 0.30 12.60 -5.37
C LEU A 47 1.14 12.04 -6.52
N CYS A 48 1.57 10.78 -6.43
CA CYS A 48 2.33 10.13 -7.50
C CYS A 48 1.54 10.12 -8.81
N ALA A 49 0.24 9.81 -8.79
CA ALA A 49 -0.59 9.85 -9.98
C ALA A 49 -0.67 11.26 -10.59
N ALA A 50 -0.83 12.30 -9.76
CA ALA A 50 -0.86 13.68 -10.21
C ALA A 50 0.47 14.11 -10.84
N LEU A 51 1.61 13.73 -10.24
CA LEU A 51 2.94 13.98 -10.78
C LEU A 51 3.18 13.27 -12.11
N CYS A 52 2.72 12.02 -12.26
CA CYS A 52 2.80 11.30 -13.53
C CYS A 52 1.97 11.98 -14.63
N VAL A 53 0.77 12.47 -14.29
CA VAL A 53 -0.10 13.20 -15.24
C VAL A 53 0.53 14.53 -15.64
N GLU A 54 1.09 15.28 -14.68
CA GLU A 54 1.82 16.52 -14.96
C GLU A 54 3.03 16.27 -15.88
N ALA A 55 3.76 15.17 -15.64
CA ALA A 55 4.98 14.85 -16.39
C ALA A 55 4.70 14.35 -17.82
N LEU A 56 3.67 13.53 -18.04
CA LEU A 56 3.48 12.79 -19.30
C LEU A 56 2.17 13.09 -20.02
N GLY A 57 1.23 13.73 -19.35
CA GLY A 57 -0.16 13.83 -19.77
C GLY A 57 -1.00 12.62 -19.37
N LYS A 58 -2.29 12.85 -19.15
CA LYS A 58 -3.26 11.85 -18.66
C LYS A 58 -3.35 10.58 -19.52
N ASP A 59 -3.18 10.71 -20.85
CA ASP A 59 -3.34 9.59 -21.79
C ASP A 59 -2.20 8.55 -21.67
N LYS A 60 -1.10 8.94 -21.01
CA LYS A 60 0.06 8.07 -20.74
C LYS A 60 0.09 7.53 -19.31
N VAL A 61 -1.01 7.68 -18.57
CA VAL A 61 -1.12 7.22 -17.19
C VAL A 61 -2.34 6.30 -17.07
N PHE A 62 -2.10 5.10 -16.57
CA PHE A 62 -3.13 4.09 -16.35
C PHE A 62 -3.18 3.71 -14.87
N GLY A 63 -4.34 3.86 -14.25
CA GLY A 63 -4.54 3.56 -12.82
C GLY A 63 -5.16 2.18 -12.59
N LEU A 64 -4.62 1.42 -11.63
CA LEU A 64 -5.23 0.18 -11.15
C LEU A 64 -5.76 0.34 -9.72
N ILE A 65 -7.02 -0.04 -9.51
CA ILE A 65 -7.64 -0.14 -8.19
C ILE A 65 -7.72 -1.63 -7.85
N LEU A 66 -7.04 -2.05 -6.78
CA LEU A 66 -6.83 -3.48 -6.46
C LEU A 66 -7.43 -3.84 -5.09
N PRO A 67 -8.77 -3.81 -4.95
CA PRO A 67 -9.44 -4.15 -3.70
C PRO A 67 -9.36 -5.65 -3.41
N GLU A 68 -9.56 -5.99 -2.14
CA GLU A 68 -9.78 -7.35 -1.66
C GLU A 68 -10.87 -7.33 -0.59
N LYS A 69 -11.38 -8.49 -0.18
CA LYS A 69 -12.55 -8.60 0.72
C LYS A 69 -12.42 -7.88 2.07
N GLU A 70 -11.20 -7.70 2.58
CA GLU A 70 -10.91 -6.95 3.81
C GLU A 70 -10.52 -5.48 3.55
N SER A 71 -10.50 -5.03 2.29
CA SER A 71 -10.27 -3.63 1.95
C SER A 71 -11.40 -2.74 2.46
N ASN A 72 -11.05 -1.51 2.88
CA ASN A 72 -12.05 -0.49 3.18
C ASN A 72 -12.74 -0.03 1.88
N PRO A 73 -14.07 -0.11 1.75
CA PRO A 73 -14.78 0.32 0.55
C PRO A 73 -14.55 1.80 0.21
N VAL A 74 -14.35 2.66 1.21
CA VAL A 74 -14.07 4.09 1.03
C VAL A 74 -12.76 4.33 0.27
N SER A 75 -11.78 3.44 0.44
CA SER A 75 -10.50 3.54 -0.27
C SER A 75 -10.65 3.44 -1.79
N ALA A 76 -11.49 2.51 -2.25
CA ALA A 76 -11.77 2.35 -3.69
C ALA A 76 -12.57 3.55 -4.24
N GLU A 77 -13.53 4.07 -3.46
CA GLU A 77 -14.28 5.27 -3.83
C GLU A 77 -13.36 6.49 -4.01
N TYR A 78 -12.44 6.72 -3.08
CA TYR A 78 -11.48 7.82 -3.17
C TYR A 78 -10.49 7.65 -4.33
N ALA A 79 -10.02 6.42 -4.56
CA ALA A 79 -9.20 6.12 -5.72
C ALA A 79 -9.92 6.45 -7.04
N GLY A 80 -11.19 6.04 -7.18
CA GLY A 80 -12.00 6.33 -8.37
C GLY A 80 -12.29 7.82 -8.56
N LYS A 81 -12.66 8.54 -7.50
CA LYS A 81 -12.87 10.00 -7.56
C LYS A 81 -11.61 10.75 -7.97
N HIS A 82 -10.45 10.36 -7.41
CA HIS A 82 -9.17 10.98 -7.75
C HIS A 82 -8.80 10.74 -9.21
N ALA A 83 -8.91 9.49 -9.67
CA ALA A 83 -8.67 9.15 -11.06
C ALA A 83 -9.59 9.93 -12.03
N GLY A 84 -10.89 10.01 -11.71
CA GLY A 84 -11.85 10.78 -12.50
C GLY A 84 -11.49 12.26 -12.57
N LYS A 85 -11.01 12.86 -11.48
CA LYS A 85 -10.54 14.26 -11.46
C LYS A 85 -9.30 14.47 -12.33
N MET A 86 -8.40 13.49 -12.38
CA MET A 86 -7.19 13.52 -13.22
C MET A 86 -7.47 13.16 -14.69
N GLY A 87 -8.62 12.55 -14.97
CA GLY A 87 -9.01 12.12 -16.32
C GLY A 87 -8.18 10.97 -16.87
N ILE A 88 -7.58 10.16 -16.00
CA ILE A 88 -6.78 8.99 -16.39
C ILE A 88 -7.67 7.75 -16.61
N GLU A 89 -7.27 6.88 -17.53
CA GLU A 89 -7.90 5.57 -17.71
C GLU A 89 -7.64 4.70 -16.46
N THR A 90 -8.66 3.99 -15.99
CA THR A 90 -8.53 3.11 -14.83
C THR A 90 -9.25 1.79 -14.97
N GLU A 91 -8.75 0.78 -14.26
CA GLU A 91 -9.38 -0.52 -14.14
C GLU A 91 -9.38 -0.99 -12.69
N THR A 92 -10.44 -1.69 -12.30
CA THR A 92 -10.58 -2.29 -10.96
C THR A 92 -10.50 -3.80 -11.07
N VAL A 93 -9.57 -4.40 -10.32
CA VAL A 93 -9.38 -5.86 -10.30
C VAL A 93 -9.46 -6.36 -8.87
N ASP A 94 -10.51 -7.14 -8.57
CA ASP A 94 -10.63 -7.80 -7.28
C ASP A 94 -9.59 -8.92 -7.16
N ILE A 95 -8.65 -8.76 -6.22
CA ILE A 95 -7.56 -9.71 -5.99
C ILE A 95 -7.93 -10.79 -4.96
N THR A 96 -9.15 -10.76 -4.42
CA THR A 96 -9.63 -11.73 -3.42
C THR A 96 -9.44 -13.18 -3.87
N PRO A 97 -9.83 -13.60 -5.09
CA PRO A 97 -9.70 -14.99 -5.51
C PRO A 97 -8.25 -15.47 -5.52
N THR A 98 -7.31 -14.64 -5.97
CA THR A 98 -5.88 -14.96 -5.98
C THR A 98 -5.34 -15.14 -4.56
N LEU A 99 -5.76 -14.29 -3.62
CA LEU A 99 -5.33 -14.36 -2.23
C LEU A 99 -5.92 -15.57 -1.50
N GLU A 100 -7.17 -15.93 -1.79
CA GLU A 100 -7.83 -17.13 -1.27
C GLU A 100 -7.20 -18.40 -1.82
N ALA A 101 -6.92 -18.46 -3.13
CA ALA A 101 -6.22 -19.58 -3.75
C ALA A 101 -4.81 -19.77 -3.16
N PHE A 102 -4.08 -18.68 -2.89
CA PHE A 102 -2.81 -18.74 -2.18
C PHE A 102 -2.98 -19.16 -0.71
N GLY A 103 -4.17 -19.05 -0.13
CA GLY A 103 -4.44 -19.32 1.28
C GLY A 103 -3.94 -18.22 2.21
N THR A 104 -3.86 -16.97 1.72
CA THR A 104 -3.36 -15.81 2.47
C THR A 104 -4.06 -15.64 3.81
N TYR A 105 -5.39 -15.57 3.80
CA TYR A 105 -6.20 -15.38 5.00
C TYR A 105 -6.05 -16.57 5.96
N ARG A 106 -6.23 -17.80 5.45
CA ARG A 106 -6.08 -19.02 6.25
C ARG A 106 -4.72 -19.11 6.95
N LYS A 107 -3.61 -18.84 6.24
CA LYS A 107 -2.26 -18.85 6.82
C LYS A 107 -2.09 -17.81 7.92
N ARG A 108 -2.64 -16.60 7.75
CA ARG A 108 -2.65 -15.57 8.79
C ARG A 108 -3.45 -16.04 10.00
N ASP A 109 -4.67 -16.51 9.77
CA ASP A 109 -5.63 -16.84 10.81
C ASP A 109 -5.19 -18.07 11.62
N ASP A 110 -4.52 -19.04 10.98
CA ASP A 110 -3.87 -20.18 11.65
C ASP A 110 -2.81 -19.70 12.67
N VAL A 111 -2.03 -18.68 12.30
CA VAL A 111 -1.02 -18.10 13.21
C VAL A 111 -1.67 -17.31 14.34
N ILE A 112 -2.73 -16.54 14.04
CA ILE A 112 -3.49 -15.80 15.06
C ILE A 112 -4.15 -16.77 16.05
N ARG A 113 -4.78 -17.85 15.58
CA ARG A 113 -5.37 -18.91 16.42
C ARG A 113 -4.34 -19.59 17.32
N GLY A 114 -3.09 -19.69 16.87
CA GLY A 114 -1.98 -20.15 17.71
C GLY A 114 -1.65 -19.24 18.89
N VAL A 115 -2.07 -17.96 18.85
CA VAL A 115 -1.90 -16.98 19.95
C VAL A 115 -3.20 -16.81 20.73
N PHE A 116 -4.33 -16.79 20.04
CA PHE A 116 -5.68 -16.65 20.58
C PHE A 116 -6.57 -17.78 20.04
N PRO A 117 -6.69 -18.93 20.73
CA PRO A 117 -7.50 -20.06 20.27
C PRO A 117 -8.97 -19.72 20.00
N GLU A 118 -9.48 -18.68 20.66
CA GLU A 118 -10.83 -18.13 20.48
C GLU A 118 -11.00 -17.21 19.27
N TYR A 119 -9.93 -16.94 18.50
CA TYR A 119 -10.00 -16.07 17.34
C TYR A 119 -10.92 -16.65 16.26
N ASP A 120 -11.83 -15.81 15.79
CA ASP A 120 -12.71 -16.05 14.67
C ASP A 120 -12.38 -15.09 13.52
N SER A 121 -12.63 -15.49 12.27
CA SER A 121 -12.34 -14.68 11.07
C SER A 121 -13.13 -13.38 11.03
N ASP A 122 -14.27 -13.30 11.73
CA ASP A 122 -15.07 -12.09 11.85
C ASP A 122 -14.44 -11.06 12.83
N SER A 123 -13.46 -11.48 13.63
CA SER A 123 -12.75 -10.61 14.57
C SER A 123 -11.70 -9.75 13.86
N ARG A 124 -11.64 -8.47 14.21
CA ARG A 124 -10.60 -7.57 13.70
C ARG A 124 -9.29 -7.88 14.40
N SER A 125 -8.20 -7.98 13.64
CA SER A 125 -6.86 -8.16 14.17
C SER A 125 -5.93 -7.04 13.73
N LYS A 126 -5.07 -6.56 14.65
CA LYS A 126 -4.07 -5.53 14.35
C LYS A 126 -2.78 -5.80 15.11
N ILE A 127 -1.65 -5.69 14.41
CA ILE A 127 -0.33 -5.62 15.04
C ILE A 127 -0.07 -4.16 15.43
N THR A 128 0.30 -3.94 16.69
CA THR A 128 0.66 -2.63 17.22
C THR A 128 1.99 -2.69 17.93
N LEU A 129 2.74 -1.59 17.85
CA LEU A 129 3.83 -1.31 18.78
C LEU A 129 3.27 -0.59 20.02
N PRO A 130 3.93 -0.70 21.18
CA PRO A 130 3.55 0.05 22.38
C PRO A 130 3.56 1.56 22.08
N ALA A 131 2.56 2.30 22.56
CA ALA A 131 2.46 3.74 22.32
C ALA A 131 3.46 4.56 23.16
N ASP A 132 4.05 3.96 24.21
CA ASP A 132 4.90 4.58 25.22
C ASP A 132 6.41 4.43 24.95
N LEU A 133 6.79 4.11 23.71
CA LEU A 133 8.16 3.85 23.23
C LEU A 133 9.23 4.88 23.64
N LEU A 134 8.86 6.16 23.77
CA LEU A 134 9.80 7.24 24.13
C LEU A 134 9.82 7.54 25.64
N SER A 135 8.91 6.94 26.40
CA SER A 135 8.66 7.28 27.82
C SER A 135 9.07 6.18 28.79
N LYS A 136 9.52 5.01 28.30
CA LYS A 136 10.06 3.92 29.12
C LYS A 136 11.25 3.26 28.45
N ASP A 137 12.29 2.98 29.23
CA ASP A 137 13.35 2.03 28.87
C ASP A 137 12.77 0.62 28.84
N SER A 138 12.13 0.28 27.73
CA SER A 138 11.54 -1.04 27.50
C SER A 138 11.90 -1.55 26.11
N LEU A 139 12.05 -2.87 26.00
CA LEU A 139 12.35 -3.53 24.73
C LEU A 139 11.11 -3.49 23.81
N ASN A 140 11.33 -3.16 22.54
CA ASN A 140 10.28 -3.04 21.53
C ASN A 140 9.71 -4.42 21.19
N PHE A 141 8.50 -4.71 21.66
CA PHE A 141 7.80 -5.95 21.36
C PHE A 141 6.49 -5.69 20.61
N PHE A 142 6.32 -6.37 19.48
CA PHE A 142 5.07 -6.36 18.73
C PHE A 142 3.96 -7.06 19.50
N THR A 143 2.81 -6.43 19.56
CA THR A 143 1.60 -6.94 20.22
C THR A 143 0.53 -7.18 19.18
N LEU A 144 -0.12 -8.34 19.24
CA LEU A 144 -1.32 -8.62 18.48
C LEU A 144 -2.54 -8.28 19.32
N LYS A 145 -3.40 -7.43 18.77
CA LYS A 145 -4.68 -7.04 19.35
C LYS A 145 -5.80 -7.68 18.53
N ILE A 146 -6.70 -8.39 19.19
CA ILE A 146 -7.94 -8.90 18.60
C ILE A 146 -9.14 -8.17 19.21
N ASP A 147 -10.11 -7.83 18.36
CA ASP A 147 -11.36 -7.17 18.72
C ASP A 147 -12.51 -7.97 18.11
N ASP A 148 -13.36 -8.51 18.97
CA ASP A 148 -14.49 -9.37 18.60
C ASP A 148 -15.71 -8.59 18.09
N GLY A 149 -15.61 -7.26 17.99
CA GLY A 149 -16.69 -6.38 17.57
C GLY A 149 -17.80 -6.20 18.63
N LYS A 150 -17.70 -6.88 19.78
CA LYS A 150 -18.62 -6.78 20.92
C LYS A 150 -18.03 -5.96 22.07
N GLY A 151 -16.89 -5.32 21.82
CA GLY A 151 -16.16 -4.51 22.80
C GLY A 151 -15.17 -5.31 23.64
N ASN A 152 -15.02 -6.63 23.42
CA ASN A 152 -13.97 -7.40 24.08
C ASN A 152 -12.69 -7.30 23.26
N VAL A 153 -11.69 -6.69 23.89
CA VAL A 153 -10.40 -6.50 23.26
C VAL A 153 -9.34 -7.23 24.05
N LYS A 154 -8.63 -8.14 23.38
CA LYS A 154 -7.50 -8.88 23.96
C LYS A 154 -6.21 -8.46 23.27
N SER A 155 -5.11 -8.54 24.01
CA SER A 155 -3.79 -8.17 23.52
C SER A 155 -2.76 -9.16 24.06
N ALA A 156 -1.89 -9.64 23.17
CA ALA A 156 -0.85 -10.59 23.51
C ALA A 156 0.43 -10.26 22.74
N ARG A 157 1.57 -10.43 23.42
CA ARG A 157 2.87 -10.23 22.80
C ARG A 157 3.13 -11.33 21.76
N LEU A 158 3.59 -10.92 20.58
CA LEU A 158 3.99 -11.85 19.53
C LEU A 158 5.43 -12.33 19.74
N ASN A 159 5.62 -13.64 19.65
CA ASN A 159 6.97 -14.20 19.47
C ASN A 159 7.42 -14.04 17.99
N LYS A 160 8.72 -14.23 17.74
CA LYS A 160 9.31 -14.05 16.40
C LYS A 160 8.65 -14.93 15.33
N LYS A 161 8.28 -16.18 15.66
CA LYS A 161 7.65 -17.12 14.72
C LYS A 161 6.26 -16.63 14.32
N ALA A 162 5.44 -16.21 15.28
CA ALA A 162 4.09 -15.71 15.04
C ALA A 162 4.10 -14.39 14.26
N LEU A 163 4.98 -13.45 14.64
CA LEU A 163 5.17 -12.20 13.89
C LEU A 163 5.54 -12.47 12.43
N ASN A 164 6.57 -13.30 12.20
CA ASN A 164 7.00 -13.64 10.84
C ASN A 164 5.89 -14.31 10.03
N GLY A 165 5.10 -15.19 10.65
CA GLY A 165 3.97 -15.86 10.00
C GLY A 165 2.88 -14.88 9.54
N ILE A 166 2.48 -13.94 10.41
CA ILE A 166 1.47 -12.93 10.07
C ILE A 166 1.98 -11.97 9.00
N VAL A 167 3.22 -11.50 9.14
CA VAL A 167 3.86 -10.61 8.16
C VAL A 167 3.95 -11.31 6.82
N ALA A 168 4.48 -12.54 6.74
CA ALA A 168 4.59 -13.29 5.50
C ALA A 168 3.24 -13.50 4.79
N ALA A 169 2.17 -13.76 5.55
CA ALA A 169 0.82 -13.86 4.98
C ALA A 169 0.32 -12.49 4.49
N THR A 170 0.56 -11.40 5.22
CA THR A 170 0.09 -10.07 4.80
C THR A 170 0.86 -9.57 3.58
N ASP A 171 2.14 -9.93 3.48
CA ASP A 171 3.06 -9.60 2.40
C ASP A 171 2.69 -10.22 1.05
N SER A 172 1.96 -11.34 1.05
CA SER A 172 1.43 -11.91 -0.20
C SER A 172 0.40 -10.97 -0.83
N LYS A 173 -0.37 -10.22 -0.03
CA LYS A 173 -1.33 -9.22 -0.53
C LYS A 173 -0.64 -8.16 -1.39
N GLN A 174 0.48 -7.61 -0.89
CA GLN A 174 1.21 -6.57 -1.60
C GLN A 174 1.90 -7.10 -2.85
N ARG A 175 2.43 -8.33 -2.79
CA ARG A 175 3.04 -9.00 -3.94
C ARG A 175 2.02 -9.32 -5.04
N THR A 176 0.82 -9.77 -4.69
CA THR A 176 -0.26 -9.97 -5.66
C THR A 176 -0.62 -8.67 -6.38
N ARG A 177 -0.69 -7.53 -5.66
CA ARG A 177 -0.93 -6.22 -6.30
C ARG A 177 0.18 -5.86 -7.28
N MET A 178 1.43 -6.09 -6.90
CA MET A 178 2.58 -5.88 -7.77
C MET A 178 2.52 -6.74 -9.04
N MET A 179 2.09 -7.99 -8.94
CA MET A 179 1.89 -8.87 -10.10
C MET A 179 0.88 -8.29 -11.09
N HIS A 180 -0.25 -7.78 -10.61
CA HIS A 180 -1.23 -7.11 -11.47
C HIS A 180 -0.65 -5.85 -12.12
N LEU A 181 0.02 -4.98 -11.35
CA LEU A 181 0.64 -3.77 -11.90
C LEU A 181 1.61 -4.08 -13.04
N TYR A 182 2.50 -5.07 -12.86
CA TYR A 182 3.43 -5.47 -13.92
C TYR A 182 2.74 -6.15 -15.11
N TYR A 183 1.67 -6.92 -14.89
CA TYR A 183 0.90 -7.50 -15.99
C TYR A 183 0.35 -6.41 -16.92
N TYR A 184 -0.30 -5.37 -16.38
CA TYR A 184 -0.81 -4.26 -17.19
C TYR A 184 0.31 -3.40 -17.77
N ALA A 185 1.41 -3.22 -17.04
CA ALA A 185 2.56 -2.46 -17.53
C ALA A 185 3.17 -3.13 -18.76
N GLU A 186 3.39 -4.45 -18.73
CA GLU A 186 3.91 -5.17 -19.90
C GLU A 186 2.91 -5.18 -21.06
N MET A 187 1.62 -5.37 -20.79
CA MET A 187 0.58 -5.33 -21.82
C MET A 187 0.50 -3.98 -22.55
N LYS A 188 0.69 -2.86 -21.83
CA LYS A 188 0.64 -1.49 -22.39
C LYS A 188 2.01 -0.95 -22.81
N ASN A 189 3.09 -1.69 -22.64
CA ASN A 189 4.47 -1.21 -22.78
C ASN A 189 4.80 0.01 -21.88
N TYR A 190 4.31 0.01 -20.65
CA TYR A 190 4.46 1.09 -19.65
C TYR A 190 5.45 0.68 -18.55
N ILE A 191 5.95 1.64 -17.75
CA ILE A 191 6.66 1.35 -16.48
C ILE A 191 5.68 1.34 -15.30
N VAL A 192 6.02 0.65 -14.21
CA VAL A 192 5.26 0.77 -12.97
C VAL A 192 5.80 1.90 -12.09
N CYS A 193 4.91 2.77 -11.60
CA CYS A 193 5.23 3.80 -10.62
C CYS A 193 4.99 3.28 -9.19
N GLY A 194 6.04 3.30 -8.37
CA GLY A 194 5.96 3.06 -6.93
C GLY A 194 5.60 4.32 -6.16
N THR A 195 4.99 4.17 -4.98
CA THR A 195 4.42 5.29 -4.21
C THR A 195 4.96 5.35 -2.78
N THR A 196 6.19 4.89 -2.56
CA THR A 196 6.84 4.90 -1.24
C THR A 196 7.50 6.26 -0.99
N ASN A 197 7.39 6.78 0.24
CA ASN A 197 8.06 8.00 0.71
C ASN A 197 9.12 7.69 1.79
#